data_AF-A0A7Y3CJ05-F1
#
_entry.id   AF-A0A7Y3CJ05-F1
#
_cell.length_a   1.000
_cell.length_b   1.000
_cell.length_c   1.000
_cell.angle_alpha   90.00
_cell.angle_beta   90.00
_cell.angle_gamma   90.00
#
_symmetry.space_group_name_H-M   'P 1'
#
loop_
_entity.id
_entity.type
_entity.pdbx_description
1 polymer ?
#
loop_
_entity_poly.entity_id
_entity_poly.type
_entity_poly.pdbx_seq_one_letter_code
_entity_poly.pdbx_strand_id
1 'polypeptide(L)'
;LFHLAYELCNILITTASIQRNETLAENADLEPYKKKTFTDHRAASHFAATFLMPSGAVVDTVRQLGIRKKQWSYELLLRIKHRFGVSSEAFLYRLDELALIHPSLLIRLKHKIKDHYKETGYGEPDFSRRLLTPNGRLWDLVLTGKEFSEGRKEILEIEKLFEKWKVVKC
;
A
#
# COMPACT_ATOMS: atom_id res chain seq x y z
N LEU A 1 -8.66 -12.08 -2.76
CA LEU A 1 -9.01 -10.99 -3.70
C LEU A 1 -7.86 -10.70 -4.67
N PHE A 2 -6.63 -10.46 -4.19
CA PHE A 2 -5.45 -10.28 -5.07
C PHE A 2 -5.28 -11.39 -6.11
N HIS A 3 -5.27 -12.66 -5.68
CA HIS A 3 -5.17 -13.80 -6.60
C HIS A 3 -6.32 -13.85 -7.62
N LEU A 4 -7.53 -13.41 -7.26
CA LEU A 4 -8.65 -13.39 -8.20
C LEU A 4 -8.42 -12.34 -9.30
N ALA A 5 -7.98 -11.14 -8.92
CA ALA A 5 -7.63 -10.09 -9.89
C ALA A 5 -6.42 -10.49 -10.75
N TYR A 6 -5.46 -11.21 -10.16
CA TYR A 6 -4.31 -11.78 -10.85
C TYR A 6 -4.74 -12.80 -11.91
N GLU A 7 -5.58 -13.78 -11.56
CA GLU A 7 -6.09 -14.78 -12.51
C GLU A 7 -6.97 -14.15 -13.59
N LEU A 8 -7.77 -13.14 -13.24
CA LEU A 8 -8.54 -12.38 -14.21
C LEU A 8 -7.64 -11.75 -15.28
N CYS A 9 -6.48 -11.21 -14.89
CA CYS A 9 -5.49 -10.70 -15.82
C CYS A 9 -4.86 -11.81 -16.67
N ASN A 10 -4.51 -12.95 -16.08
CA ASN A 10 -3.96 -14.08 -16.84
C ASN A 10 -4.94 -14.54 -17.92
N ILE A 11 -6.24 -14.65 -17.60
CA ILE A 11 -7.28 -15.00 -18.56
C ILE A 11 -7.35 -13.94 -19.66
N LEU A 12 -7.33 -12.65 -19.32
CA LEU A 12 -7.33 -11.57 -20.32
C LEU A 12 -6.11 -11.64 -21.25
N ILE A 13 -4.91 -11.84 -20.69
CA ILE A 13 -3.66 -11.97 -21.46
C ILE A 13 -3.77 -13.18 -22.39
N THR A 14 -4.14 -14.35 -21.86
CA THR A 14 -4.27 -15.58 -22.64
C THR A 14 -5.29 -15.45 -23.77
N THR A 15 -6.45 -14.85 -23.48
CA THR A 15 -7.51 -14.62 -24.47
C THR A 15 -7.05 -13.65 -25.56
N ALA A 16 -6.35 -12.58 -25.19
CA ALA A 16 -5.81 -11.62 -26.14
C ALA A 16 -4.70 -12.24 -27.01
N SER A 17 -3.83 -13.05 -26.44
CA SER A 17 -2.78 -13.76 -27.18
C SER A 17 -3.37 -14.75 -28.19
N ILE A 18 -4.44 -15.49 -27.82
CA ILE A 18 -5.16 -16.38 -28.74
C ILE A 18 -5.81 -15.59 -29.89
N GLN A 19 -6.39 -14.42 -29.60
CA GLN A 19 -7.03 -13.58 -30.63
C GLN A 19 -6.02 -12.89 -31.57
N ARG A 20 -4.80 -12.62 -31.10
CA ARG A 20 -3.78 -11.87 -31.84
C ARG A 20 -2.66 -12.75 -32.41
N ASN A 21 -2.59 -14.04 -32.08
CA ASN A 21 -1.47 -14.94 -32.42
C ASN A 21 -0.09 -14.37 -32.01
N GLU A 22 -0.03 -13.60 -30.93
CA GLU A 22 1.19 -12.96 -30.42
C GLU A 22 1.30 -13.22 -28.91
N THR A 23 2.47 -13.64 -28.43
CA THR A 23 2.74 -13.67 -26.99
C THR A 23 3.50 -12.42 -26.55
N LEU A 24 3.16 -11.87 -25.38
CA LEU A 24 3.82 -10.66 -24.82
C LEU A 24 5.34 -10.82 -24.66
N ALA A 25 5.84 -12.05 -24.62
CA ALA A 25 7.25 -12.39 -24.48
C ALA A 25 8.06 -12.29 -25.78
N GLU A 26 7.43 -12.26 -26.96
CA GLU A 26 8.14 -12.33 -28.25
C GLU A 26 8.76 -11.00 -28.71
N ASN A 27 8.42 -9.87 -28.07
CA ASN A 27 8.92 -8.54 -28.45
C ASN A 27 10.07 -8.03 -27.56
N ALA A 28 10.78 -8.90 -26.85
CA ALA A 28 11.87 -8.53 -25.94
C ALA A 28 13.26 -8.64 -26.59
N ASP A 29 13.43 -8.18 -27.83
CA ASP A 29 14.75 -7.87 -28.36
C ASP A 29 15.07 -6.39 -28.06
N LEU A 30 16.14 -6.18 -27.26
CA LEU A 30 17.16 -5.11 -27.34
C LEU A 30 17.73 -4.71 -25.96
N GLU A 31 19.06 -4.81 -25.87
CA GLU A 31 20.04 -4.18 -24.94
C GLU A 31 20.37 -4.85 -23.57
N PRO A 32 21.68 -4.95 -23.22
CA PRO A 32 22.22 -5.77 -22.11
C PRO A 32 22.16 -5.10 -20.72
N TYR A 33 21.39 -4.02 -20.55
CA TYR A 33 21.25 -3.33 -19.26
C TYR A 33 20.05 -3.84 -18.46
N LYS A 34 20.11 -5.08 -17.97
CA LYS A 34 19.31 -5.68 -16.86
C LYS A 34 17.94 -5.01 -16.56
N LYS A 35 17.15 -4.69 -17.58
CA LYS A 35 15.78 -4.21 -17.43
C LYS A 35 14.98 -5.48 -17.28
N LYS A 36 14.76 -5.87 -16.02
CA LYS A 36 14.10 -7.14 -15.69
C LYS A 36 12.88 -7.31 -16.61
N THR A 37 12.88 -8.34 -17.45
CA THR A 37 11.85 -8.61 -18.46
C THR A 37 10.43 -8.48 -17.88
N PHE A 38 9.54 -7.83 -18.64
CA PHE A 38 8.14 -7.65 -18.26
C PHE A 38 7.41 -8.95 -18.59
N THR A 39 7.49 -9.91 -17.67
CA THR A 39 6.83 -11.22 -17.82
C THR A 39 5.33 -11.13 -17.58
N ASP A 40 4.56 -12.07 -18.12
CA ASP A 40 3.10 -12.16 -17.91
C ASP A 40 2.73 -12.16 -16.42
N HIS A 41 3.51 -12.87 -15.60
CA HIS A 41 3.35 -12.85 -14.14
C HIS A 41 3.45 -11.43 -13.56
N ARG A 42 4.37 -10.60 -14.08
CA ARG A 42 4.51 -9.21 -13.62
C ARG A 42 3.39 -8.33 -14.15
N ALA A 43 2.96 -8.54 -15.38
CA ALA A 43 1.80 -7.87 -15.94
C ALA A 43 0.55 -8.13 -15.08
N ALA A 44 0.29 -9.40 -14.76
CA ALA A 44 -0.83 -9.81 -13.92
C ALA A 44 -0.71 -9.31 -12.47
N SER A 45 0.49 -9.32 -11.90
CA SER A 45 0.72 -8.75 -10.56
C SER A 45 0.49 -7.24 -10.52
N HIS A 46 0.97 -6.52 -11.54
CA HIS A 46 0.80 -5.07 -11.66
C HIS A 46 -0.66 -4.70 -11.94
N PHE A 47 -1.36 -5.49 -12.76
CA PHE A 47 -2.80 -5.36 -12.97
C PHE A 47 -3.56 -5.54 -11.66
N ALA A 48 -3.32 -6.63 -10.92
CA ALA A 48 -3.99 -6.89 -9.66
C ALA A 48 -3.76 -5.76 -8.65
N ALA A 49 -2.54 -5.24 -8.56
CA ALA A 49 -2.23 -4.08 -7.72
C ALA A 49 -2.97 -2.82 -8.16
N THR A 50 -3.01 -2.52 -9.46
CA THR A 50 -3.69 -1.33 -10.01
C THR A 50 -5.21 -1.42 -9.88
N PHE A 51 -5.77 -2.61 -10.05
CA PHE A 51 -7.19 -2.90 -9.91
C PHE A 51 -7.65 -2.74 -8.46
N LEU A 52 -6.88 -3.27 -7.50
CA LEU A 52 -7.20 -3.17 -6.07
C LEU A 52 -6.89 -1.79 -5.49
N MET A 53 -5.92 -1.08 -6.06
CA MET A 53 -5.50 0.26 -5.61
C MET A 53 -5.53 1.24 -6.79
N PRO A 54 -6.73 1.68 -7.23
CA PRO A 54 -6.86 2.69 -8.27
C PRO A 54 -6.12 3.98 -7.87
N SER A 55 -5.40 4.58 -8.80
CA SER A 55 -4.56 5.76 -8.53
C SER A 55 -5.34 6.90 -7.88
N GLY A 56 -6.53 7.22 -8.42
CA GLY A 56 -7.42 8.24 -7.87
C GLY A 56 -7.80 7.97 -6.41
N ALA A 57 -8.24 6.76 -6.10
CA ALA A 57 -8.65 6.39 -4.74
C ALA A 57 -7.50 6.46 -3.72
N VAL A 58 -6.28 6.05 -4.13
CA VAL A 58 -5.09 6.15 -3.27
C VAL A 58 -4.70 7.61 -3.05
N VAL A 59 -4.61 8.40 -4.12
CA VAL A 59 -4.26 9.83 -4.05
C VAL A 59 -5.28 10.59 -3.21
N ASP A 60 -6.56 10.34 -3.41
CA ASP A 60 -7.64 10.98 -2.65
C ASP A 60 -7.56 10.61 -1.18
N THR A 61 -7.29 9.34 -0.85
CA THR A 61 -7.11 8.91 0.54
C THR A 61 -5.94 9.64 1.21
N VAL A 62 -4.79 9.72 0.54
CA VAL A 62 -3.59 10.41 1.07
C VAL A 62 -3.85 11.91 1.24
N ARG A 63 -4.48 12.55 0.24
CA ARG A 63 -4.85 13.97 0.27
C ARG A 63 -5.84 14.26 1.39
N GLN A 64 -6.87 13.43 1.52
CA GLN A 64 -7.91 13.55 2.53
C GLN A 64 -7.39 13.42 3.96
N LEU A 65 -6.34 12.62 4.16
CA LEU A 65 -5.66 12.49 5.46
C LEU A 65 -4.59 13.56 5.67
N GLY A 66 -4.25 14.35 4.65
CA GLY A 66 -3.22 15.39 4.74
C GLY A 66 -1.80 14.85 4.84
N ILE A 67 -1.56 13.59 4.45
CA ILE A 67 -0.27 12.93 4.60
C ILE A 67 0.71 13.45 3.54
N ARG A 68 1.84 14.00 3.98
CA ARG A 68 2.94 14.41 3.08
C ARG A 68 3.92 13.26 2.86
N LYS A 69 4.69 13.32 1.76
CA LYS A 69 5.67 12.29 1.37
C LYS A 69 6.67 11.91 2.47
N LYS A 70 7.01 12.85 3.36
CA LYS A 70 7.97 12.69 4.46
C LYS A 70 7.33 12.32 5.81
N GLN A 71 6.01 12.12 5.86
CA GLN A 71 5.24 11.90 7.09
C GLN A 71 4.67 10.48 7.18
N TRP A 72 5.17 9.55 6.37
CA TRP A 72 4.75 8.16 6.45
C TRP A 72 5.36 7.48 7.68
N SER A 73 4.50 7.10 8.61
CA SER A 73 4.83 6.20 9.72
C SER A 73 4.50 4.75 9.36
N TYR A 74 5.11 3.81 10.09
CA TYR A 74 4.82 2.38 9.90
C TYR A 74 3.35 2.07 10.24
N GLU A 75 2.82 2.67 11.30
CA GLU A 75 1.43 2.49 11.70
C GLU A 75 0.44 3.04 10.66
N LEU A 76 0.71 4.21 10.08
CA LEU A 76 -0.12 4.77 9.00
C LEU A 76 -0.15 3.87 7.76
N LEU A 77 1.01 3.33 7.37
CA LEU A 77 1.11 2.37 6.26
C LEU A 77 0.25 1.13 6.55
N LEU A 78 0.45 0.54 7.73
CA LEU A 78 -0.28 -0.67 8.13
C LEU A 78 -1.77 -0.41 8.25
N ARG A 79 -2.22 0.78 8.66
CA ARG A 79 -3.65 1.08 8.68
C ARG A 79 -4.16 1.23 7.25
N ILE A 80 -3.62 2.16 6.46
CA ILE A 80 -4.24 2.54 5.18
C ILE A 80 -4.32 1.36 4.19
N LYS A 81 -3.37 0.42 4.18
CA LYS A 81 -3.45 -0.81 3.36
C LYS A 81 -4.77 -1.58 3.57
N HIS A 82 -5.26 -1.53 4.82
CA HIS A 82 -6.54 -2.02 5.30
C HIS A 82 -7.72 -1.66 4.41
N ARG A 83 -7.76 -0.39 3.99
CA ARG A 83 -8.87 0.18 3.21
C ARG A 83 -8.94 -0.41 1.80
N PHE A 84 -7.81 -0.88 1.30
CA PHE A 84 -7.69 -1.51 -0.02
C PHE A 84 -7.63 -3.04 0.05
N GLY A 85 -7.53 -3.62 1.26
CA GLY A 85 -7.48 -5.07 1.46
C GLY A 85 -6.22 -5.73 0.88
N VAL A 86 -5.08 -5.03 0.92
CA VAL A 86 -3.80 -5.48 0.35
C VAL A 86 -2.73 -5.71 1.43
N SER A 87 -1.64 -6.38 1.05
CA SER A 87 -0.46 -6.51 1.91
C SER A 87 0.30 -5.20 2.06
N SER A 88 1.08 -5.10 3.12
CA SER A 88 1.90 -3.93 3.44
C SER A 88 2.94 -3.67 2.37
N GLU A 89 3.53 -4.73 1.83
CA GLU A 89 4.50 -4.61 0.75
C GLU A 89 3.85 -4.11 -0.55
N ALA A 90 2.69 -4.66 -0.93
CA ALA A 90 1.96 -4.23 -2.13
C ALA A 90 1.54 -2.76 -2.03
N PHE A 91 1.03 -2.33 -0.87
CA PHE A 91 0.68 -0.93 -0.64
C PHE A 91 1.91 -0.02 -0.71
N LEU A 92 3.04 -0.43 -0.11
CA LEU A 92 4.28 0.34 -0.13
C LEU A 92 4.83 0.52 -1.56
N TYR A 93 4.79 -0.53 -2.40
CA TYR A 93 5.13 -0.40 -3.82
C TYR A 93 4.22 0.58 -4.54
N ARG A 94 2.91 0.54 -4.26
CA ARG A 94 1.96 1.45 -4.89
C ARG A 94 2.21 2.91 -4.52
N LEU A 95 2.62 3.18 -3.28
CA LEU A 95 3.01 4.52 -2.85
C LEU A 95 4.25 5.03 -3.59
N ASP A 96 5.22 4.14 -3.87
CA ASP A 96 6.41 4.46 -4.65
C ASP A 96 6.06 4.78 -6.11
N GLU A 97 5.26 3.93 -6.76
CA GLU A 97 4.78 4.12 -8.14
C GLU A 97 4.06 5.47 -8.34
N LEU A 98 3.23 5.87 -7.38
CA LEU A 98 2.48 7.13 -7.41
C LEU A 98 3.29 8.33 -6.88
N ALA A 99 4.56 8.12 -6.51
CA ALA A 99 5.43 9.11 -5.90
C ALA A 99 4.82 9.78 -4.65
N LEU A 100 4.06 9.04 -3.85
CA LEU A 100 3.37 9.52 -2.64
C LEU A 100 4.23 9.38 -1.37
N ILE A 101 5.39 8.74 -1.46
CA ILE A 101 6.32 8.54 -0.35
C ILE A 101 7.73 9.02 -0.72
N HIS A 102 8.49 9.49 0.27
CA HIS A 102 9.88 9.88 0.08
C HIS A 102 10.80 8.65 0.03
N PRO A 103 11.81 8.58 -0.86
CA PRO A 103 12.67 7.41 -1.04
C PRO A 103 13.37 6.92 0.24
N SER A 104 13.78 7.83 1.13
CA SER A 104 14.39 7.44 2.40
C SER A 104 13.43 6.70 3.35
N LEU A 105 12.14 7.09 3.35
CA LEU A 105 11.11 6.41 4.13
C LEU A 105 10.73 5.08 3.50
N LEU A 106 10.68 5.02 2.16
CA LEU A 106 10.42 3.79 1.43
C LEU A 106 11.41 2.69 1.85
N ILE A 107 12.72 2.99 1.83
CA ILE A 107 13.76 2.02 2.22
C ILE A 107 13.58 1.59 3.67
N ARG A 108 13.36 2.54 4.58
CA ARG A 108 13.18 2.27 6.01
C ARG A 108 11.97 1.38 6.28
N LEU A 109 10.83 1.68 5.68
CA LEU A 109 9.60 0.89 5.85
C LEU A 109 9.74 -0.48 5.21
N LYS A 110 10.38 -0.57 4.04
CA LYS A 110 10.67 -1.84 3.37
C LYS A 110 11.54 -2.77 4.21
N HIS A 111 12.56 -2.23 4.89
CA HIS A 111 13.36 -3.02 5.83
C HIS A 111 12.50 -3.53 6.99
N LYS A 112 11.70 -2.67 7.63
CA LYS A 112 10.80 -3.09 8.73
C LYS A 112 9.84 -4.22 8.33
N ILE A 113 9.23 -4.13 7.14
CA ILE A 113 8.35 -5.19 6.63
C ILE A 113 9.12 -6.50 6.44
N LYS A 114 10.31 -6.43 5.84
CA LYS A 114 11.15 -7.62 5.61
C LYS A 114 11.64 -8.26 6.89
N ASP A 115 12.01 -7.46 7.89
CA ASP A 115 12.44 -7.96 9.18
C ASP A 115 11.27 -8.68 9.87
N HIS A 116 10.07 -8.09 9.82
CA HIS A 116 8.86 -8.76 10.30
C HIS A 116 8.59 -10.09 9.58
N TYR A 117 8.71 -10.15 8.26
CA TYR A 117 8.54 -11.39 7.50
C TYR A 117 9.56 -12.47 7.90
N LYS A 118 10.81 -12.10 8.21
CA LYS A 118 11.81 -13.07 8.69
C LYS A 118 11.44 -13.62 10.07
N GLU A 119 10.95 -12.76 10.96
CA GLU A 119 10.60 -13.13 12.33
C GLU A 119 9.35 -14.02 12.40
N THR A 120 8.36 -13.76 11.55
CA THR A 120 7.04 -14.43 11.62
C THR A 120 6.85 -15.56 10.61
N GLY A 121 7.86 -15.83 9.77
CA GLY A 121 7.73 -16.82 8.69
C GLY A 121 6.78 -16.34 7.59
N TYR A 122 6.95 -15.10 7.14
CA TYR A 122 6.12 -14.41 6.14
C TYR A 122 4.68 -14.10 6.59
N GLY A 123 4.47 -13.95 7.91
CA GLY A 123 3.23 -13.39 8.44
C GLY A 123 3.06 -11.92 8.04
N GLU A 124 1.85 -11.54 7.63
CA GLU A 124 1.56 -10.15 7.29
C GLU A 124 1.61 -9.27 8.54
N PRO A 125 2.37 -8.15 8.54
CA PRO A 125 2.37 -7.24 9.68
C PRO A 125 0.97 -6.67 9.87
N ASP A 126 0.39 -7.01 11.02
CA ASP A 126 -0.94 -6.59 11.41
C ASP A 126 -0.98 -6.34 12.92
N PHE A 127 -0.64 -5.10 13.29
CA PHE A 127 -0.86 -4.59 14.64
C PHE A 127 -2.03 -3.60 14.68
N SER A 128 -2.61 -3.30 13.52
CA SER A 128 -3.65 -2.28 13.38
C SER A 128 -5.02 -2.95 13.46
N ARG A 129 -5.67 -2.87 14.63
CA ARG A 129 -6.97 -3.51 14.84
C ARG A 129 -8.01 -2.91 13.89
N ARG A 130 -8.38 -3.68 12.84
CA ARG A 130 -9.53 -3.60 11.92
C ARG A 130 -10.03 -2.20 11.48
N LEU A 131 -10.11 -2.04 10.16
CA LEU A 131 -10.25 -0.76 9.47
C LEU A 131 -11.63 -0.25 9.09
N LEU A 132 -12.67 -0.86 9.64
CA LEU A 132 -14.04 -0.40 9.42
C LEU A 132 -14.76 -0.21 10.75
N THR A 133 -14.02 0.19 11.79
CA THR A 133 -14.66 0.69 13.00
C THR A 133 -15.29 2.06 12.69
N PRO A 134 -16.51 2.32 13.19
CA PRO A 134 -17.07 3.67 13.18
C PRO A 134 -16.01 4.65 13.68
N ASN A 135 -15.81 5.76 12.97
CA ASN A 135 -14.83 6.80 13.29
C ASN A 135 -13.34 6.42 13.17
N GLY A 136 -12.97 5.29 12.57
CA GLY A 136 -11.56 4.91 12.38
C GLY A 136 -10.70 5.96 11.65
N ARG A 137 -11.34 6.80 10.82
CA ARG A 137 -10.70 7.93 10.12
C ARG A 137 -10.24 9.04 11.06
N LEU A 138 -10.89 9.24 12.21
CA LEU A 138 -10.44 10.23 13.20
C LEU A 138 -9.06 9.84 13.75
N TRP A 139 -8.82 8.55 13.96
CA TRP A 139 -7.51 8.08 14.40
C TRP A 139 -6.42 8.28 13.36
N ASP A 140 -6.74 8.08 12.08
CA ASP A 140 -5.77 8.32 11.00
C ASP A 140 -5.35 9.80 10.95
N LEU A 141 -6.27 10.72 11.26
CA LEU A 141 -5.98 12.15 11.40
C LEU A 141 -5.10 12.43 12.63
N VAL A 142 -5.37 11.78 13.77
CA VAL A 142 -4.51 11.89 14.97
C VAL A 142 -3.10 11.40 14.66
N LEU A 143 -2.96 10.23 14.04
CA LEU A 143 -1.66 9.68 13.64
C LEU A 143 -0.93 10.58 12.65
N THR A 144 -1.66 11.17 11.70
CA THR A 144 -1.06 12.14 10.76
C THR A 144 -0.63 13.41 11.49
N GLY A 145 -1.44 13.90 12.44
CA GLY A 145 -1.14 15.07 13.27
C GLY A 145 0.11 14.89 14.14
N LYS A 146 0.38 13.66 14.64
CA LYS A 146 1.61 13.35 15.40
C LYS A 146 2.90 13.60 14.62
N GLU A 147 2.83 13.54 13.28
CA GLU A 147 3.97 13.80 12.40
C GLU A 147 4.22 15.29 12.17
N PHE A 148 3.39 16.18 12.74
CA PHE A 148 3.61 17.62 12.77
C PHE A 148 4.22 18.05 14.11
N SER A 149 5.18 18.98 14.07
CA SER A 149 5.75 19.59 15.28
C SER A 149 4.80 20.60 15.92
N GLU A 150 4.05 21.31 15.08
CA GLU A 150 3.02 22.25 15.47
C GLU A 150 1.78 21.45 15.92
N GLY A 151 1.22 21.78 17.08
CA GLY A 151 0.01 21.12 17.59
C GLY A 151 0.23 19.81 18.37
N ARG A 152 1.48 19.38 18.65
CA ARG A 152 1.72 18.14 19.43
C ARG A 152 0.98 18.07 20.76
N LYS A 153 0.88 19.20 21.48
CA LYS A 153 0.15 19.26 22.76
C LYS A 153 -1.34 18.95 22.57
N GLU A 154 -1.95 19.58 21.57
CA GLU A 154 -3.36 19.36 21.21
C GLU A 154 -3.59 17.92 20.75
N ILE A 155 -2.72 17.38 19.90
CA ILE A 155 -2.81 15.98 19.44
C ILE A 155 -2.74 14.99 20.62
N LEU A 156 -1.88 15.25 21.61
CA LEU A 156 -1.78 14.42 22.82
C LEU A 156 -3.05 14.52 23.69
N GLU A 157 -3.69 15.68 23.75
CA GLU A 157 -4.97 15.85 24.44
C GLU A 157 -6.11 15.12 23.72
N ILE A 158 -6.16 15.22 22.40
CA ILE A 158 -7.13 14.49 21.55
C ILE A 158 -6.94 12.98 21.69
N GLU A 159 -5.69 12.50 21.68
CA GLU A 159 -5.38 11.08 21.87
C GLU A 159 -5.90 10.57 23.22
N LYS A 160 -5.62 11.28 24.32
CA LYS A 160 -6.14 10.94 25.65
C LYS A 160 -7.67 10.91 25.70
N LEU A 161 -8.33 11.84 25.01
CA LEU A 161 -9.79 11.85 24.91
C LEU A 161 -10.31 10.62 24.15
N PHE A 162 -9.66 10.27 23.04
CA PHE A 162 -10.05 9.12 22.22
C PHE A 162 -9.85 7.79 22.94
N GLU A 163 -8.77 7.65 23.71
CA GLU A 163 -8.53 6.52 24.62
C GLU A 163 -9.62 6.43 25.69
N LYS A 164 -9.91 7.55 26.37
CA LYS A 164 -10.95 7.64 27.40
C LYS A 164 -12.32 7.21 26.87
N TRP A 165 -12.68 7.64 25.67
CA TRP A 165 -13.96 7.35 25.04
C TRP A 165 -13.99 6.03 24.25
N LYS A 166 -12.87 5.31 24.18
CA LYS A 166 -12.73 4.06 23.41
C LYS A 166 -13.18 4.23 21.95
N VAL A 167 -12.91 5.41 21.37
CA VAL A 167 -13.27 5.75 19.97
C VAL A 167 -12.60 4.76 19.01
N VAL A 168 -11.42 4.27 19.39
CA VAL A 168 -10.77 3.13 18.76
C VAL A 168 -10.63 2.06 19.84
N LYS A 169 -11.15 0.85 19.60
CA LYS A 169 -10.80 -0.30 20.43
C LYS A 169 -9.36 -0.69 20.09
N CYS A 170 -8.42 -0.19 20.90
CA CYS A 170 -7.05 -0.71 20.98
C CYS A 170 -7.04 -2.19 21.28
#